data_AF-A0A538P3J6-F1
#
_entry.id   AF-A0A538P3J6-F1
#
_cell.length_a   1.000
_cell.length_b   1.000
_cell.length_c   1.000
_cell.angle_alpha   90.00
_cell.angle_beta   90.00
_cell.angle_gamma   90.00
#
_symmetry.space_group_name_H-M   'P 1'
#
loop_
_entity.id
_entity.type
_entity.pdbx_description
1 polymer ?
#
loop_
_entity_poly.entity_id
_entity_poly.type
_entity_poly.pdbx_seq_one_letter_code
_entity_poly.pdbx_strand_id
1 'polypeptide(L)'
;MRNAERTEAVNQPDLKKRTKAFALRILKLVDALPKTTAGRALSSQIVRSGTSVAANYRAACRAKSTADFIAKMGIVEEEAD
;
A
#
# COMPACT_ATOMS: atom_id res chain seq x y z
N MET A 1 0.68 -9.44 43.43
CA MET A 1 -0.43 -9.33 42.46
C MET A 1 -0.10 -8.16 41.53
N ARG A 2 0.39 -8.44 40.31
CA ARG A 2 0.68 -7.43 39.28
C ARG A 2 -0.40 -7.58 38.21
N ASN A 3 -1.24 -6.56 38.08
CA ASN A 3 -2.39 -6.57 37.20
C ASN A 3 -1.92 -6.61 35.75
N ALA A 4 -2.43 -7.62 35.05
CA ALA A 4 -2.28 -7.81 33.62
C ALA A 4 -3.17 -6.81 32.89
N GLU A 5 -2.67 -5.59 32.67
CA GLU A 5 -3.20 -4.71 31.64
C GLU A 5 -2.60 -5.16 30.30
N ARG A 6 -3.16 -6.24 29.75
CA ARG A 6 -3.08 -6.48 28.31
C ARG A 6 -3.95 -5.40 27.69
N THR A 7 -3.33 -4.34 27.21
CA THR A 7 -3.95 -3.45 26.22
C THR A 7 -4.43 -4.36 25.10
N GLU A 8 -5.75 -4.51 24.96
CA GLU A 8 -6.30 -5.14 23.76
C GLU A 8 -5.81 -4.30 22.59
N ALA A 9 -4.87 -4.85 21.82
CA ALA A 9 -4.47 -4.26 20.58
C ALA A 9 -5.74 -4.18 19.75
N VAL A 10 -6.27 -2.96 19.59
CA VAL A 10 -7.26 -2.63 18.57
C VAL A 10 -6.89 -3.44 17.35
N ASN A 11 -7.85 -4.23 16.85
CA ASN A 11 -7.74 -5.11 15.71
C ASN A 11 -7.54 -4.24 14.43
N GLN A 12 -6.46 -3.46 14.39
CA GLN A 12 -6.10 -2.61 13.27
C GLN A 12 -5.81 -3.55 12.11
N PRO A 13 -6.57 -3.47 11.01
CA PRO A 13 -6.34 -4.34 9.89
C PRO A 13 -4.95 -4.02 9.31
N ASP A 14 -4.07 -5.02 9.35
CA ASP A 14 -2.67 -4.96 8.89
C ASP A 14 -2.60 -4.26 7.52
N LEU A 15 -2.06 -3.03 7.51
CA LEU A 15 -1.98 -2.18 6.33
C LEU A 15 -1.13 -2.85 5.24
N LYS A 16 -0.23 -3.77 5.59
CA LYS A 16 0.51 -4.61 4.63
C LYS A 16 -0.41 -5.55 3.86
N LYS A 17 -1.40 -6.14 4.53
CA LYS A 17 -2.42 -7.00 3.89
C LYS A 17 -3.34 -6.17 3.02
N ARG A 18 -3.79 -5.01 3.51
CA ARG A 18 -4.70 -4.11 2.77
C ARG A 18 -4.05 -3.58 1.48
N THR A 19 -2.83 -3.05 1.57
CA THR A 19 -2.12 -2.53 0.39
C THR A 19 -1.77 -3.65 -0.60
N LYS A 20 -1.42 -4.85 -0.12
CA LYS A 20 -1.25 -6.03 -1.00
C LYS A 20 -2.56 -6.39 -1.72
N ALA A 21 -3.68 -6.44 -1.00
CA ALA A 21 -4.98 -6.76 -1.58
C ALA A 21 -5.42 -5.70 -2.61
N PHE A 22 -5.16 -4.42 -2.32
CA PHE A 22 -5.39 -3.31 -3.24
C PHE A 22 -4.58 -3.46 -4.53
N ALA A 23 -3.26 -3.71 -4.43
CA ALA A 23 -2.41 -3.94 -5.59
C ALA A 23 -2.92 -5.10 -6.47
N LEU A 24 -3.39 -6.21 -5.87
CA LEU A 24 -3.98 -7.32 -6.62
C LEU A 24 -5.30 -6.94 -7.32
N ARG A 25 -6.10 -6.06 -6.72
CA ARG A 25 -7.32 -5.54 -7.36
C ARG A 25 -7.00 -4.62 -8.54
N ILE A 26 -5.95 -3.81 -8.42
CA ILE A 26 -5.46 -2.95 -9.51
C ILE A 26 -5.04 -3.79 -10.72
N LEU A 27 -4.30 -4.88 -10.51
CA LEU A 27 -3.93 -5.79 -11.59
C LEU A 27 -5.17 -6.36 -12.31
N LYS A 28 -6.16 -6.84 -11.55
CA LYS A 28 -7.42 -7.33 -12.12
C LYS A 28 -8.20 -6.24 -12.87
N LEU A 29 -8.16 -5.00 -12.39
CA LEU A 29 -8.81 -3.86 -13.06
C LEU A 29 -8.18 -3.59 -14.42
N VAL A 30 -6.84 -3.52 -14.50
CA VAL A 30 -6.17 -3.22 -15.77
C VAL A 30 -6.27 -4.36 -16.77
N ASP A 31 -6.32 -5.61 -16.30
CA ASP A 31 -6.56 -6.78 -17.17
C ASP A 31 -7.95 -6.75 -17.83
N ALA A 32 -8.91 -6.06 -17.20
CA ALA A 32 -10.26 -5.88 -17.74
C ALA A 32 -10.39 -4.68 -18.70
N LEU A 33 -9.37 -3.84 -18.83
CA LEU A 33 -9.43 -2.67 -19.70
C LEU A 33 -9.35 -3.06 -21.19
N PRO A 34 -10.06 -2.35 -22.09
CA PRO A 34 -9.96 -2.59 -23.53
C PRO A 34 -8.53 -2.47 -24.04
N LYS A 35 -8.13 -3.34 -24.98
CA LYS A 35 -6.78 -3.33 -25.58
C LYS A 35 -6.60 -2.25 -26.67
N THR A 36 -7.13 -1.06 -26.41
CA THR A 36 -6.98 0.14 -27.23
C THR A 36 -5.74 0.94 -26.81
N THR A 37 -5.32 1.91 -27.60
CA THR A 37 -4.21 2.81 -27.23
C THR A 37 -4.51 3.55 -25.92
N ALA A 38 -5.73 4.09 -25.78
CA ALA A 38 -6.17 4.75 -24.55
C ALA A 38 -6.21 3.78 -23.36
N GLY A 39 -6.74 2.56 -23.55
CA GLY A 39 -6.78 1.55 -22.51
C GLY A 39 -5.39 1.13 -22.03
N ARG A 40 -4.41 1.00 -22.94
CA ARG A 40 -3.00 0.74 -22.58
C ARG A 40 -2.36 1.89 -21.81
N ALA A 41 -2.61 3.13 -22.22
CA ALA A 41 -2.10 4.31 -21.53
C ALA A 41 -2.63 4.40 -20.09
N LEU A 42 -3.95 4.23 -19.91
CA LEU A 42 -4.57 4.19 -18.59
C LEU A 42 -4.07 3.01 -17.76
N SER A 43 -3.97 1.82 -18.35
CA SER A 43 -3.46 0.63 -17.65
C SER A 43 -2.06 0.86 -17.09
N SER A 44 -1.17 1.48 -17.87
CA SER A 44 0.20 1.79 -17.47
C SER A 44 0.25 2.77 -16.29
N GLN A 45 -0.57 3.82 -16.32
CA GLN A 45 -0.66 4.78 -15.22
C GLN A 45 -1.22 4.12 -13.95
N ILE A 46 -2.36 3.44 -14.07
CA ILE A 46 -3.08 2.80 -12.95
C ILE A 46 -2.25 1.69 -12.29
N VAL A 47 -1.55 0.85 -13.07
CA VAL A 47 -0.66 -0.17 -12.49
C VAL A 47 0.45 0.47 -11.67
N ARG A 48 1.08 1.52 -12.21
CA ARG A 48 2.24 2.14 -11.56
C ARG A 48 1.84 2.79 -10.24
N SER A 49 0.85 3.67 -10.23
CA SER A 49 0.39 4.34 -9.00
C SER A 49 -0.30 3.37 -8.05
N GLY A 50 -1.17 2.50 -8.55
CA GLY A 50 -1.93 1.59 -7.68
C GLY A 50 -1.06 0.53 -6.98
N THR A 51 0.08 0.14 -7.56
CA THR A 51 1.00 -0.84 -6.95
C THR A 51 2.14 -0.19 -6.16
N SER A 52 2.48 1.08 -6.41
CA SER A 52 3.54 1.81 -5.70
C SER A 52 3.22 1.95 -4.21
N VAL A 53 1.96 2.20 -3.82
CA VAL A 53 1.52 2.27 -2.41
C VAL A 53 1.94 1.03 -1.63
N ALA A 54 1.72 -0.17 -2.19
CA ALA A 54 2.08 -1.43 -1.54
C ALA A 54 3.61 -1.66 -1.49
N ALA A 55 4.33 -1.19 -2.52
CA ALA A 55 5.78 -1.28 -2.57
C ALA A 55 6.44 -0.34 -1.55
N ASN A 56 6.02 0.92 -1.53
CA ASN A 56 6.51 1.96 -0.62
C ASN A 56 6.16 1.64 0.84
N TYR A 57 4.95 1.14 1.11
CA TYR A 57 4.59 0.72 2.47
C TYR A 57 5.47 -0.43 2.96
N ARG A 58 5.74 -1.41 2.09
CA ARG A 58 6.70 -2.48 2.41
C ARG A 58 8.11 -1.97 2.66
N ALA A 59 8.54 -0.91 1.95
CA ALA A 59 9.84 -0.28 2.17
C ALA A 59 9.87 0.47 3.51
N ALA A 60 8.78 1.16 3.88
CA ALA A 60 8.61 1.79 5.19
C ALA A 60 8.72 0.74 6.31
N CYS A 61 8.07 -0.43 6.18
CA CYS A 61 8.22 -1.52 7.15
C CYS A 61 9.65 -2.06 7.33
N ARG A 62 10.59 -1.74 6.42
CA ARG A 62 12.02 -2.09 6.50
C ARG A 62 12.91 -0.88 6.81
N ALA A 63 12.33 0.19 7.36
CA ALA A 63 13.07 1.39 7.71
C ALA A 63 14.18 1.10 8.74
N LYS A 64 15.28 1.83 8.63
CA LYS A 64 16.46 1.68 9.49
C LYS A 64 16.37 2.52 10.76
N SER A 65 15.42 3.46 10.82
CA SER A 65 15.15 4.35 11.95
C SER A 65 13.71 4.87 11.90
N THR A 66 13.26 5.49 12.99
CA THR A 66 11.93 6.15 13.03
C THR A 66 11.82 7.30 12.03
N ALA A 67 12.88 8.09 11.86
CA ALA A 67 12.88 9.19 10.87
C ALA A 67 12.77 8.65 9.43
N ASP A 68 13.51 7.57 9.12
CA ASP A 68 13.43 6.88 7.81
C ASP A 68 12.04 6.26 7.59
N PHE A 69 11.40 5.75 8.64
CA PHE A 69 10.02 5.26 8.58
C PHE A 69 9.04 6.39 8.20
N ILE A 70 9.12 7.52 8.90
CA ILE A 70 8.22 8.68 8.66
C ILE A 70 8.40 9.22 7.23
N ALA A 71 9.64 9.40 6.78
CA ALA A 71 9.92 9.87 5.42
C ALA A 71 9.33 8.94 4.35
N LYS A 72 9.46 7.61 4.53
CA LYS A 72 8.86 6.62 3.62
C LYS A 72 7.35 6.58 3.68
N MET A 73 6.75 6.85 4.84
CA MET A 73 5.29 6.94 4.96
C MET A 73 4.73 8.18 4.26
N GLY A 74 5.47 9.29 4.17
CA GLY A 74 5.10 10.44 3.34
C GLY A 74 4.99 10.06 1.86
N ILE A 75 5.94 9.29 1.33
CA ILE A 75 5.87 8.77 -0.04
C ILE A 75 4.64 7.84 -0.22
N VAL A 76 4.32 7.03 0.78
CA VAL A 76 3.13 6.15 0.72
C VAL A 76 1.83 6.97 0.64
N GLU A 77 1.76 8.09 1.34
CA GLU A 77 0.63 9.02 1.29
C GLU A 77 0.51 9.67 -0.08
N GLU A 78 1.61 10.24 -0.60
CA GLU A 78 1.64 10.91 -1.92
C GLU A 78 1.21 9.97 -3.08
N GLU A 79 1.51 8.68 -2.97
CA GLU A 79 1.12 7.67 -3.97
C GLU A 79 -0.31 7.16 -3.82
N ALA A 80 -0.94 7.46 -2.68
CA ALA A 80 -2.31 7.04 -2.36
C ALA A 80 -3.36 8.13 -2.67
N ASP A 81 -2.94 9.39 -2.79
CA ASP A 81 -3.75 10.53 -3.28
C ASP A 81 -3.93 10.47 -4.81
#